data_AF-A0A7W9Z3T5-F1
#
_entry.id   AF-A0A7W9Z3T5-F1
#
_cell.length_a   1.000
_cell.length_b   1.000
_cell.length_c   1.000
_cell.angle_alpha   90.00
_cell.angle_beta   90.00
_cell.angle_gamma   90.00
#
_symmetry.space_group_name_H-M   'P 1'
#
loop_
_entity.id
_entity.type
_entity.pdbx_description
1 polymer ?
#
loop_
_entity_poly.entity_id
_entity_poly.type
_entity_poly.pdbx_seq_one_letter_code
_entity_poly.pdbx_strand_id
1 'polypeptide(L)'
;MNVMSALLGGVVGGVVSIFTGYLFMGALFHRFQALTPNTWRPEGAKQYALSSVFIILGSVGLGLLFALTGGVTAAHGRAWWLQGLAFGSLCWVALPLPSLLSMALFVNFHRGFVLGVLLDSFVACAVTSVVVAWFIVR
;
A
#
# COMPACT_ATOMS: atom_id res chain seq x y z
N MET A 1 -16.78 3.72 17.21
CA MET A 1 -15.94 3.54 16.01
C MET A 1 -16.82 3.06 14.87
N ASN A 2 -16.93 3.81 13.77
CA ASN A 2 -17.84 3.47 12.67
C ASN A 2 -17.17 2.53 11.66
N VAL A 3 -17.57 1.26 11.63
CA VAL A 3 -17.08 0.25 10.67
C VAL A 3 -17.29 0.70 9.22
N MET A 4 -18.39 1.40 8.94
CA MET A 4 -18.66 1.94 7.60
C MET A 4 -17.59 2.95 7.19
N SER A 5 -17.17 3.84 8.10
CA SER A 5 -16.09 4.81 7.82
C SER A 5 -14.76 4.12 7.51
N ALA A 6 -14.45 3.02 8.21
CA ALA A 6 -13.25 2.23 7.95
C ALA A 6 -13.27 1.56 6.57
N LEU A 7 -14.42 0.98 6.21
CA LEU A 7 -14.62 0.36 4.90
C LEU A 7 -14.53 1.39 3.77
N LEU A 8 -15.25 2.51 3.88
CA LEU A 8 -15.23 3.58 2.88
C LEU A 8 -13.85 4.22 2.75
N GLY A 9 -13.19 4.53 3.87
CA GLY A 9 -11.83 5.06 3.88
C GLY A 9 -10.84 4.09 3.24
N GLY A 10 -10.98 2.79 3.49
CA GLY A 10 -10.15 1.75 2.87
C GLY A 10 -10.38 1.62 1.36
N VAL A 11 -11.64 1.64 0.90
CA VAL A 11 -11.96 1.62 -0.54
C VAL A 11 -11.41 2.85 -1.25
N VAL A 12 -11.66 4.05 -0.71
CA VAL A 12 -11.15 5.31 -1.28
C VAL A 12 -9.63 5.33 -1.26
N GLY A 13 -9.00 4.93 -0.15
CA GLY A 13 -7.55 4.80 -0.04
C GLY A 13 -6.95 3.83 -1.06
N GLY A 14 -7.62 2.71 -1.32
CA GLY A 14 -7.23 1.75 -2.35
C GLY A 14 -7.32 2.32 -3.76
N VAL A 15 -8.40 3.04 -4.08
CA VAL A 15 -8.53 3.74 -5.37
C VAL A 15 -7.39 4.73 -5.57
N VAL A 16 -7.11 5.57 -4.56
CA VAL A 16 -5.98 6.51 -4.63
C VAL A 16 -4.66 5.77 -4.79
N SER A 17 -4.47 4.65 -4.08
CA SER A 17 -3.25 3.85 -4.14
C SER A 17 -2.99 3.23 -5.52
N ILE A 18 -4.04 2.89 -6.27
CA ILE A 18 -3.90 2.42 -7.68
C ILE A 18 -3.25 3.52 -8.54
N PHE A 19 -3.71 4.77 -8.40
CA PHE A 19 -3.15 5.88 -9.18
C PHE A 19 -1.73 6.23 -8.74
N THR A 20 -1.45 6.25 -7.44
CA THR A 20 -0.08 6.49 -6.97
C THR A 20 0.84 5.36 -7.41
N GLY A 21 0.40 4.10 -7.39
CA GLY A 21 1.23 2.99 -7.83
C GLY A 21 1.49 2.96 -9.32
N TYR A 22 0.55 3.43 -10.14
CA TYR A 22 0.82 3.70 -11.55
C TYR A 22 1.94 4.74 -11.71
N LEU A 23 1.93 5.82 -10.92
CA LEU A 23 2.98 6.84 -10.99
C LEU A 23 4.34 6.29 -10.54
N PHE A 24 4.41 5.61 -9.40
CA PHE A 24 5.68 5.08 -8.88
C PHE A 24 6.15 3.88 -9.71
N MET A 25 5.43 2.76 -9.64
CA MET A 25 5.86 1.54 -10.30
C MET A 25 5.72 1.64 -11.82
N GLY A 26 4.55 2.06 -12.32
CA GLY A 26 4.27 2.09 -13.76
C GLY A 26 5.15 3.09 -14.53
N ALA A 27 5.34 4.30 -14.03
CA ALA A 27 6.09 5.33 -14.76
C ALA A 27 7.59 5.33 -14.46
N LEU A 28 8.00 5.17 -13.19
CA LEU A 28 9.41 5.37 -12.80
C LEU A 28 10.23 4.08 -12.80
N PHE A 29 9.63 2.96 -12.38
CA PHE A 29 10.36 1.73 -12.09
C PHE A 29 10.05 0.55 -13.04
N HIS A 30 9.00 0.65 -13.88
CA HIS A 30 8.59 -0.40 -14.82
C HIS A 30 9.72 -0.83 -15.76
N ARG A 31 10.54 0.13 -16.23
CA ARG A 31 11.72 -0.15 -17.06
C ARG A 31 12.71 -1.16 -16.48
N PHE A 32 12.76 -1.30 -15.15
CA PHE A 32 13.64 -2.28 -14.50
C PHE A 32 13.11 -3.71 -14.61
N GLN A 33 11.83 -3.92 -14.92
CA GLN A 33 11.29 -5.25 -15.21
C GLN A 33 11.90 -5.82 -16.50
N ALA A 34 12.10 -4.99 -17.53
CA ALA A 34 12.69 -5.42 -18.79
C ALA A 34 14.12 -5.98 -18.64
N LEU A 35 14.80 -5.67 -17.54
CA LEU A 35 16.15 -6.19 -17.23
C LEU A 35 16.16 -7.62 -16.68
N THR A 36 15.00 -8.17 -16.31
CA THR A 36 14.85 -9.56 -15.82
C THR A 36 13.68 -10.26 -16.54
N PRO A 37 13.74 -10.44 -17.88
CA PRO A 37 12.60 -10.85 -18.69
C PRO A 37 12.05 -12.24 -18.33
N ASN A 38 12.92 -13.15 -17.87
CA ASN A 38 12.53 -14.52 -17.49
C ASN A 38 11.73 -14.59 -16.16
N THR A 39 11.61 -13.48 -15.44
CA THR A 39 10.93 -13.41 -14.13
C THR A 39 9.43 -13.16 -14.27
N TRP A 40 8.99 -12.48 -15.34
CA TRP A 40 7.65 -11.91 -15.41
C TRP A 40 6.66 -12.81 -16.13
N ARG A 41 5.42 -12.84 -15.62
CA ARG A 41 4.29 -13.40 -16.37
C ARG A 41 3.86 -12.41 -17.45
N PRO A 42 3.22 -12.87 -18.53
CA PRO A 42 2.63 -11.99 -19.52
C PRO A 42 1.68 -10.99 -18.88
N GLU A 43 1.86 -9.71 -19.19
CA GLU A 43 0.99 -8.63 -18.76
C GLU A 43 -0.26 -8.58 -19.64
N GLY A 44 -1.39 -8.17 -19.04
CA GLY A 44 -2.65 -8.06 -19.74
C GLY A 44 -3.72 -7.40 -18.87
N ALA A 45 -4.82 -6.97 -19.49
CA ALA A 45 -5.90 -6.26 -18.80
C ALA A 45 -6.44 -7.03 -17.58
N LYS A 46 -6.48 -8.37 -17.66
CA LYS A 46 -6.91 -9.23 -16.55
C LYS A 46 -5.99 -9.13 -15.33
N GLN A 47 -4.67 -9.12 -15.55
CA GLN A 47 -3.67 -9.01 -14.49
C GLN A 47 -3.76 -7.65 -13.81
N TYR A 48 -3.94 -6.57 -14.58
CA TYR A 48 -4.12 -5.22 -14.05
C TYR A 48 -5.42 -5.07 -13.25
N ALA A 49 -6.53 -5.63 -13.75
CA ALA A 49 -7.80 -5.62 -13.02
C ALA A 49 -7.70 -6.39 -11.68
N LEU A 50 -7.11 -7.59 -11.69
CA LEU A 50 -6.91 -8.38 -10.48
C LEU A 50 -5.96 -7.69 -9.48
N SER A 51 -4.89 -7.07 -9.98
CA SER A 51 -3.97 -6.28 -9.15
C SER A 51 -4.72 -5.13 -8.45
N SER A 52 -5.57 -4.41 -9.18
CA SER A 52 -6.40 -3.33 -8.63
C SER A 52 -7.35 -3.83 -7.54
N VAL A 53 -7.98 -4.99 -7.75
CA VAL A 53 -8.84 -5.64 -6.74
C VAL A 53 -8.04 -5.97 -5.47
N PHE A 54 -6.83 -6.54 -5.61
CA PHE A 54 -5.99 -6.86 -4.45
C PHE A 54 -5.51 -5.61 -3.71
N ILE A 55 -5.22 -4.51 -4.41
CA ILE A 55 -4.89 -3.22 -3.80
C ILE A 55 -6.07 -2.71 -2.97
N ILE A 56 -7.28 -2.73 -3.52
CA ILE A 56 -8.49 -2.30 -2.80
C ILE A 56 -8.73 -3.20 -1.58
N LEU A 57 -8.64 -4.52 -1.71
CA LEU A 57 -8.83 -5.46 -0.60
C LEU A 57 -7.80 -5.24 0.51
N GLY A 58 -6.52 -5.08 0.16
CA GLY A 58 -5.47 -4.76 1.12
C GLY A 58 -5.73 -3.43 1.84
N SER A 59 -6.23 -2.44 1.11
CA SER A 59 -6.54 -1.11 1.65
C SER A 59 -7.74 -1.12 2.59
N VAL A 60 -8.77 -1.92 2.28
CA VAL A 60 -9.88 -2.20 3.21
C VAL A 60 -9.38 -2.91 4.47
N GLY A 61 -8.49 -3.90 4.31
CA GLY A 61 -7.84 -4.56 5.44
C GLY A 61 -7.09 -3.59 6.36
N LEU A 62 -6.31 -2.66 5.78
CA LEU A 62 -5.66 -1.58 6.54
C LEU A 62 -6.67 -0.67 7.24
N GLY A 63 -7.78 -0.33 6.57
CA GLY A 63 -8.85 0.47 7.16
C GLY A 63 -9.46 -0.18 8.41
N LEU A 64 -9.73 -1.48 8.33
CA LEU A 64 -10.23 -2.27 9.45
C LEU A 64 -9.20 -2.38 10.58
N LEU A 65 -7.92 -2.63 10.26
CA LEU A 65 -6.85 -2.66 11.25
C LEU A 65 -6.69 -1.31 11.95
N PHE A 66 -6.75 -0.21 11.20
CA PHE A 66 -6.70 1.14 11.76
C PHE A 66 -7.83 1.34 12.77
N ALA A 67 -9.05 0.97 12.38
CA ALA A 67 -10.19 1.02 13.28
C ALA A 67 -9.91 0.18 14.54
N LEU A 68 -9.64 -1.11 14.40
CA LEU A 68 -9.44 -2.04 15.53
C LEU A 68 -8.34 -1.62 16.50
N THR A 69 -7.28 -0.97 16.01
CA THR A 69 -6.12 -0.56 16.81
C THR A 69 -6.16 0.90 17.27
N GLY A 70 -7.19 1.65 16.87
CA GLY A 70 -7.27 3.10 17.12
C GLY A 70 -6.16 3.89 16.43
N GLY A 71 -5.62 3.39 15.30
CA GLY A 71 -4.65 4.11 14.47
C GLY A 71 -3.33 4.44 15.17
N VAL A 72 -2.90 3.61 16.14
CA VAL A 72 -1.85 3.90 17.15
C VAL A 72 -2.39 4.77 18.28
N THR A 73 -2.86 4.12 19.34
CA THR A 73 -3.42 4.73 20.55
C THR A 73 -2.51 5.76 21.24
N ALA A 74 -1.19 5.72 21.03
CA ALA A 74 -0.24 6.72 21.54
C ALA A 74 -0.32 8.11 20.86
N ALA A 75 -1.11 8.27 19.79
CA ALA A 75 -1.24 9.52 19.03
C ALA A 75 -2.54 10.31 19.32
N HIS A 76 -3.35 9.90 20.30
CA HIS A 76 -4.56 10.65 20.68
C HIS A 76 -4.19 12.11 21.01
N GLY A 77 -4.72 13.06 20.23
CA GLY A 77 -4.43 14.50 20.32
C GLY A 77 -3.46 15.06 19.26
N ARG A 78 -2.88 14.22 18.40
CA ARG A 78 -2.11 14.67 17.22
C ARG A 78 -3.01 14.87 16.00
N ALA A 79 -2.53 15.62 15.00
CA ALA A 79 -3.25 15.81 13.75
C ALA A 79 -3.53 14.45 13.07
N TRP A 80 -4.77 14.25 12.59
CA TRP A 80 -5.26 13.00 12.00
C TRP A 80 -4.32 12.42 10.91
N TRP A 81 -3.70 13.28 10.09
CA TRP A 81 -2.81 12.86 9.02
C TRP A 81 -1.48 12.31 9.55
N LEU A 82 -0.95 12.84 10.66
CA LEU A 82 0.24 12.30 11.32
C LEU A 82 -0.03 10.92 11.92
N GLN A 83 -1.21 10.74 12.52
CA GLN A 83 -1.65 9.44 13.02
C GLN A 83 -1.77 8.42 11.87
N GLY A 84 -2.39 8.81 10.76
CA GLY A 84 -2.46 8.01 9.53
C GLY A 84 -1.08 7.63 8.99
N LEU A 85 -0.17 8.59 8.85
CA LEU A 85 1.20 8.32 8.38
C LEU A 85 1.98 7.39 9.31
N ALA A 86 1.88 7.60 10.63
CA ALA A 86 2.56 6.77 11.61
C ALA A 86 2.04 5.32 11.56
N PHE A 87 0.71 5.15 11.56
CA PHE A 87 0.08 3.84 11.42
C PHE A 87 0.48 3.15 10.11
N GLY A 88 0.36 3.84 8.98
CA GLY A 88 0.73 3.30 7.67
C GLY A 88 2.19 2.88 7.58
N SER A 89 3.09 3.67 8.18
CA SER A 89 4.52 3.35 8.25
C SER A 89 4.77 2.09 9.09
N LEU A 90 4.08 1.92 10.21
CA LEU A 90 4.19 0.71 11.03
C LEU A 90 3.65 -0.51 10.30
N CYS A 91 2.50 -0.41 9.64
CA CYS A 91 1.97 -1.49 8.81
C CYS A 91 2.93 -1.85 7.68
N TRP A 92 3.58 -0.86 7.06
CA TRP A 92 4.57 -1.10 6.02
C TRP A 92 5.81 -1.84 6.55
N VAL A 93 6.36 -1.42 7.70
CA VAL A 93 7.49 -2.12 8.34
C VAL A 93 7.10 -3.54 8.76
N ALA A 94 5.86 -3.75 9.19
CA ALA A 94 5.40 -5.04 9.69
C ALA A 94 5.05 -6.05 8.59
N LEU A 95 4.51 -5.60 7.43
CA LEU A 95 3.95 -6.52 6.42
C LEU A 95 4.67 -6.46 5.06
N PRO A 96 4.59 -5.40 4.24
CA PRO A 96 5.16 -5.41 2.90
C PRO A 96 6.68 -5.38 2.90
N LEU A 97 7.32 -4.60 3.79
CA LEU A 97 8.79 -4.51 3.83
C LEU A 97 9.46 -5.88 4.01
N PRO A 98 9.18 -6.67 5.07
CA PRO A 98 9.83 -7.96 5.26
C PRO A 98 9.44 -8.98 4.18
N SER A 99 8.18 -8.98 3.73
CA SER A 99 7.74 -9.93 2.70
C SER A 99 8.38 -9.66 1.34
N LEU A 100 8.46 -8.39 0.91
CA LEU A 100 9.10 -8.00 -0.35
C LEU A 100 10.61 -8.20 -0.31
N LEU A 101 11.27 -7.87 0.80
CA LEU A 101 12.70 -8.13 0.96
C LEU A 101 12.99 -9.64 0.95
N SER A 102 12.16 -10.44 1.61
CA SER A 102 12.28 -11.90 1.58
C SER A 102 12.14 -12.44 0.15
N MET A 103 11.13 -11.98 -0.61
CA MET A 103 10.97 -12.36 -2.02
C MET A 103 12.17 -11.94 -2.88
N ALA A 104 12.75 -10.76 -2.63
CA ALA A 104 13.92 -10.27 -3.36
C ALA A 104 15.19 -11.09 -3.13
N LEU A 105 15.25 -11.94 -2.10
CA LEU A 105 16.37 -12.86 -1.89
C LEU A 105 16.30 -14.09 -2.81
N PHE A 106 15.10 -14.52 -3.18
CA PHE A 106 14.89 -15.79 -3.89
C PHE A 106 14.43 -15.62 -5.34
N VAL A 107 13.81 -14.48 -5.66
CA VAL A 107 13.35 -14.17 -7.01
C VAL A 107 14.35 -13.27 -7.70
N ASN A 108 14.63 -13.55 -8.98
CA ASN A 108 15.55 -12.76 -9.79
C ASN A 108 14.95 -11.40 -10.17
N PHE A 109 14.96 -10.46 -9.23
CA PHE A 109 14.55 -9.07 -9.44
C PHE A 109 15.75 -8.16 -9.62
N HIS A 110 15.64 -7.21 -10.55
CA HIS A 110 16.59 -6.11 -10.62
C HIS A 110 16.46 -5.21 -9.38
N ARG A 111 17.58 -4.74 -8.81
CA ARG A 111 17.58 -3.90 -7.58
C ARG A 111 16.70 -2.65 -7.69
N GLY A 112 16.68 -2.02 -8.87
CA GLY A 112 15.80 -0.88 -9.14
C GLY A 112 14.32 -1.23 -9.06
N PHE A 113 13.92 -2.44 -9.50
CA PHE A 113 12.54 -2.91 -9.34
C PHE A 113 12.20 -3.12 -7.86
N VAL A 114 13.12 -3.73 -7.09
CA VAL A 114 12.94 -3.93 -5.64
C VAL A 114 12.75 -2.60 -4.91
N LEU A 115 13.57 -1.59 -5.21
CA LEU A 115 13.39 -0.24 -4.65
C LEU A 115 12.04 0.36 -5.05
N GLY A 116 11.63 0.18 -6.31
CA GLY A 116 10.33 0.63 -6.81
C GLY A 116 9.16 0.03 -6.04
N VAL A 117 9.15 -1.29 -5.81
CA VAL A 117 8.03 -1.97 -5.13
C VAL A 117 8.01 -1.67 -3.63
N LEU A 118 9.17 -1.48 -3.01
CA LEU A 118 9.27 -1.04 -1.62
C LEU A 118 8.70 0.37 -1.44
N LEU A 119 9.06 1.30 -2.33
CA LEU A 119 8.55 2.67 -2.29
C LEU A 119 7.06 2.74 -2.61
N ASP A 120 6.63 2.02 -3.64
CA ASP A 120 5.22 1.92 -4.02
C ASP A 120 4.34 1.39 -2.88
N SER A 121 4.74 0.26 -2.29
CA SER A 121 4.01 -0.32 -1.14
C SER A 121 4.02 0.59 0.10
N PHE A 122 5.11 1.33 0.34
CA PHE A 122 5.15 2.33 1.41
C PHE A 122 4.13 3.44 1.17
N VAL A 123 4.13 4.01 -0.04
CA VAL A 123 3.18 5.07 -0.43
C VAL A 123 1.74 4.58 -0.31
N ALA A 124 1.44 3.35 -0.79
CA ALA A 124 0.11 2.77 -0.68
C ALA A 124 -0.35 2.63 0.79
N CYS A 125 0.51 2.13 1.69
CA CYS A 125 0.21 2.02 3.11
C CYS A 125 0.00 3.41 3.75
N ALA A 126 0.89 4.37 3.47
CA ALA A 126 0.85 5.71 4.03
C ALA A 126 -0.40 6.48 3.57
N VAL A 127 -0.64 6.55 2.27
CA VAL A 127 -1.78 7.26 1.67
C VAL A 127 -3.10 6.65 2.13
N THR A 128 -3.23 5.32 2.06
CA THR A 128 -4.44 4.64 2.53
C THR A 128 -4.72 4.93 3.99
N SER A 129 -3.70 4.86 4.85
CA SER A 129 -3.89 5.08 6.29
C SER A 129 -4.23 6.53 6.62
N VAL A 130 -3.68 7.51 5.88
CA VAL A 130 -4.06 8.92 5.98
C VAL A 130 -5.51 9.14 5.56
N VAL A 131 -5.93 8.54 4.44
CA VAL A 131 -7.34 8.59 4.00
C VAL A 131 -8.25 7.97 5.04
N VAL A 132 -7.92 6.79 5.57
CA VAL A 132 -8.72 6.15 6.62
C VAL A 132 -8.80 7.03 7.88
N ALA A 133 -7.68 7.63 8.31
CA ALA A 133 -7.66 8.53 9.45
C ALA A 133 -8.60 9.74 9.25
N TRP A 134 -8.69 10.26 8.03
CA TRP A 134 -9.66 11.31 7.69
C TRP A 134 -11.12 10.87 7.88
N PHE A 135 -11.45 9.62 7.55
CA PHE A 135 -12.81 9.09 7.68
C PHE A 135 -13.19 8.70 9.13
N ILE A 136 -12.21 8.37 9.97
CA ILE A 136 -12.44 7.84 11.32
C ILE A 136 -12.21 8.88 12.42
N VAL A 137 -11.19 9.73 12.29
CA VAL A 137 -10.67 10.57 13.38
C VAL A 137 -11.07 12.05 13.25
N ARG A 138 -11.34 12.53 12.03
CA ARG A 138 -11.82 13.90 11.80
C ARG A 138 -13.27 14.06 12.25
#